data_AF-T0NI46-F1
#
_entry.id   AF-T0NI46-F1
#
_cell.length_a   1.000
_cell.length_b   1.000
_cell.length_c   1.000
_cell.angle_alpha   90.00
_cell.angle_beta   90.00
_cell.angle_gamma   90.00
#
_symmetry.space_group_name_H-M   'P 1'
#
loop_
_entity.id
_entity.type
_entity.pdbx_description
1 polymer ?
#
loop_
_entity_poly.entity_id
_entity_poly.type
_entity_poly.pdbx_seq_one_letter_code
_entity_poly.pdbx_strand_id
1 'polypeptide(L)'
;MKTLILNGSPKGDSKSCNSLIFAQYFIKNMKNPCEIRNIVNSDKKELAKYIKAFDAVIIIMPLYIHAMPGIVMEFFEAMEPAAEGKSLGFIIQAGFMETSQERFIVKYLESFTKKLNYNYLGTVCKGEAAATYMMPKMFKKVLKMISDLGAVYEETGAFNKELVNNLGKPYEIKQPMLGLLKVVTRLGINNIFWHREMKKHNAYEKRLDRPYL
;
A
#
# COMPACT_ATOMS: atom_id res chain seq x y z
N MET A 1 12.17 -20.02 -0.45
CA MET A 1 10.77 -19.75 -0.09
C MET A 1 10.04 -19.19 -1.31
N LYS A 2 9.04 -19.90 -1.83
CA LYS A 2 8.26 -19.48 -2.99
C LYS A 2 7.20 -18.47 -2.55
N THR A 3 7.34 -17.21 -2.99
CA THR A 3 6.46 -16.11 -2.59
C THR A 3 5.62 -15.62 -3.78
N LEU A 4 4.33 -15.38 -3.55
CA LEU A 4 3.45 -14.67 -4.47
C LEU A 4 3.19 -13.26 -3.97
N ILE A 5 3.29 -12.26 -4.84
CA ILE A 5 2.84 -10.90 -4.57
C ILE A 5 1.48 -10.68 -5.21
N LEU A 6 0.50 -10.26 -4.41
CA LEU A 6 -0.82 -9.87 -4.87
C LEU A 6 -0.97 -8.35 -4.84
N ASN A 7 -1.23 -7.77 -6.00
CA ASN A 7 -1.65 -6.39 -6.14
C ASN A 7 -3.15 -6.29 -5.80
N GLY A 8 -3.44 -5.71 -4.63
CA GLY A 8 -4.79 -5.47 -4.12
C GLY A 8 -5.41 -4.15 -4.55
N SER A 9 -4.77 -3.38 -5.42
CA SER A 9 -5.34 -2.13 -5.95
C SER A 9 -6.43 -2.41 -6.99
N PRO A 10 -7.60 -1.73 -6.91
CA PRO A 10 -8.62 -1.78 -7.97
C PRO A 10 -8.12 -1.28 -9.33
N LYS A 11 -6.99 -0.57 -9.37
CA LYS A 11 -6.38 -0.07 -10.61
C LYS A 11 -5.64 -1.14 -11.42
N GLY A 12 -5.38 -2.33 -10.86
CA GLY A 12 -4.72 -3.44 -11.57
C GLY A 12 -3.45 -3.02 -12.29
N ASP A 13 -3.40 -3.27 -13.60
CA ASP A 13 -2.28 -3.00 -14.51
C ASP A 13 -2.17 -1.54 -14.99
N SER A 14 -3.01 -0.64 -14.47
CA SER A 14 -2.93 0.78 -14.79
C SER A 14 -1.54 1.34 -14.46
N LYS A 15 -0.99 2.16 -15.36
CA LYS A 15 0.24 2.95 -15.10
C LYS A 15 0.12 3.86 -13.86
N SER A 16 -1.09 4.14 -13.40
CA SER A 16 -1.37 4.95 -12.19
C SER A 16 -1.54 4.13 -10.91
N CYS A 17 -1.20 2.84 -10.95
CA CYS A 17 -1.33 1.91 -9.83
C CYS A 17 -0.09 1.93 -8.93
N ASN A 18 -0.17 2.64 -7.80
CA ASN A 18 0.94 2.71 -6.85
C ASN A 18 1.30 1.34 -6.25
N SER A 19 0.32 0.44 -6.06
CA SER A 19 0.58 -0.89 -5.48
C SER A 19 1.37 -1.77 -6.44
N LEU A 20 1.08 -1.70 -7.74
CA LEU A 20 1.89 -2.35 -8.77
C LEU A 20 3.31 -1.75 -8.83
N ILE A 21 3.44 -0.42 -8.74
CA ILE A 21 4.77 0.23 -8.67
C ILE A 21 5.55 -0.29 -7.46
N PHE A 22 4.94 -0.36 -6.28
CA PHE A 22 5.63 -0.87 -5.09
C PHE A 22 5.99 -2.35 -5.24
N ALA A 23 5.11 -3.18 -5.83
CA ALA A 23 5.42 -4.58 -6.13
C ALA A 23 6.66 -4.72 -7.03
N GLN A 24 6.71 -3.94 -8.11
CA GLN A 24 7.85 -3.91 -9.04
C GLN A 24 9.13 -3.44 -8.37
N TYR A 25 9.05 -2.42 -7.50
CA TYR A 25 10.22 -1.97 -6.76
C TYR A 25 10.66 -2.96 -5.69
N PHE A 26 9.74 -3.69 -5.06
CA PHE A 26 10.07 -4.72 -4.06
C PHE A 26 10.90 -5.82 -4.70
N ILE A 27 10.49 -6.34 -5.86
CA ILE A 27 11.23 -7.41 -6.55
C ILE A 27 12.47 -6.93 -7.30
N LYS A 28 12.68 -5.62 -7.43
CA LYS A 28 13.67 -5.01 -8.34
C LYS A 28 15.10 -5.50 -8.13
N ASN A 29 15.50 -5.71 -6.87
CA ASN A 29 16.85 -6.08 -6.49
C ASN A 29 16.96 -7.56 -6.04
N MET A 30 15.90 -8.34 -6.23
CA MET A 30 15.90 -9.77 -5.91
C MET A 30 16.64 -10.55 -7.01
N LYS A 31 17.39 -11.57 -6.62
CA LYS A 31 18.04 -12.52 -7.55
C LYS A 31 16.99 -13.41 -8.24
N ASN A 32 15.95 -13.78 -7.52
CA ASN A 32 14.81 -14.58 -7.96
C ASN A 32 13.50 -13.80 -7.70
N PRO A 33 13.13 -12.89 -8.62
CA PRO A 33 11.93 -12.07 -8.48
C PRO A 33 10.65 -12.89 -8.24
N CYS A 34 9.82 -12.44 -7.30
CA CYS A 34 8.52 -13.07 -7.04
C CYS A 34 7.55 -12.86 -8.20
N GLU A 35 6.62 -13.79 -8.35
CA GLU A 35 5.46 -13.61 -9.23
C GLU A 35 4.55 -12.51 -8.69
N ILE A 36 4.03 -11.65 -9.58
CA ILE A 36 3.04 -10.61 -9.24
C ILE A 36 1.73 -10.93 -9.97
N ARG A 37 0.61 -10.97 -9.23
CA ARG A 37 -0.74 -11.09 -9.79
C ARG A 37 -1.68 -10.01 -9.26
N ASN A 38 -2.68 -9.67 -10.05
CA ASN A 38 -3.74 -8.76 -9.64
C ASN A 38 -4.87 -9.51 -8.92
N ILE A 39 -5.41 -8.90 -7.86
CA ILE A 39 -6.69 -9.32 -7.28
C ILE A 39 -7.86 -8.80 -8.12
N VAL A 40 -7.73 -7.62 -8.73
CA VAL A 40 -8.76 -7.12 -9.65
C VAL A 40 -8.85 -8.02 -10.88
N ASN A 41 -10.07 -8.24 -11.38
CA ASN A 41 -10.39 -9.09 -12.53
C ASN A 41 -10.00 -10.58 -12.40
N SER A 42 -9.63 -11.06 -11.20
CA SER A 42 -9.47 -12.49 -10.92
C SER A 42 -10.73 -13.12 -10.32
N ASP A 43 -10.93 -14.40 -10.56
CA ASP A 43 -11.84 -15.20 -9.74
C ASP A 43 -11.22 -15.41 -8.35
N LYS A 44 -11.96 -15.02 -7.31
CA LYS A 44 -11.45 -14.99 -5.93
C LYS A 44 -11.22 -16.39 -5.37
N LYS A 45 -12.07 -17.35 -5.73
CA LYS A 45 -11.99 -18.75 -5.27
C LYS A 45 -10.83 -19.47 -5.97
N GLU A 46 -10.67 -19.26 -7.26
CA GLU A 46 -9.52 -19.76 -8.03
C GLU A 46 -8.21 -19.18 -7.48
N LEU A 47 -8.17 -17.87 -7.21
CA LEU A 47 -6.99 -17.23 -6.64
C LEU A 47 -6.68 -17.77 -5.23
N ALA A 48 -7.69 -17.97 -4.38
CA ALA A 48 -7.53 -18.55 -3.05
C ALA A 48 -7.04 -20.01 -3.09
N LYS A 49 -7.44 -20.79 -4.09
CA LYS A 49 -6.83 -22.11 -4.35
C LYS A 49 -5.39 -21.99 -4.82
N TYR A 50 -5.12 -21.04 -5.72
CA TYR A 50 -3.80 -20.85 -6.32
C TYR A 50 -2.72 -20.48 -5.29
N ILE A 51 -3.05 -19.62 -4.31
CA ILE A 51 -2.08 -19.23 -3.27
C ILE A 51 -1.60 -20.42 -2.41
N LYS A 52 -2.32 -21.54 -2.40
CA LYS A 52 -1.91 -22.76 -1.67
C LYS A 52 -0.62 -23.36 -2.23
N ALA A 53 -0.21 -23.02 -3.46
CA ALA A 53 1.05 -23.45 -4.07
C ALA A 53 2.28 -22.63 -3.66
N PHE A 54 2.13 -21.68 -2.74
CA PHE A 54 3.18 -20.76 -2.28
C PHE A 54 3.42 -20.89 -0.78
N ASP A 55 4.67 -20.68 -0.36
CA ASP A 55 5.06 -20.69 1.05
C ASP A 55 4.67 -19.37 1.73
N ALA A 56 4.71 -18.27 0.97
CA ALA A 56 4.33 -16.95 1.44
C ALA A 56 3.50 -16.18 0.42
N VAL A 57 2.60 -15.34 0.92
CA VAL A 57 1.85 -14.37 0.11
C VAL A 57 2.08 -12.97 0.68
N ILE A 58 2.42 -12.01 -0.17
CA ILE A 58 2.51 -10.59 0.20
C ILE A 58 1.43 -9.83 -0.55
N ILE A 59 0.57 -9.13 0.18
CA ILE A 59 -0.52 -8.34 -0.41
C ILE A 59 -0.17 -6.85 -0.32
N ILE A 60 -0.09 -6.19 -1.47
CA ILE A 60 0.23 -4.78 -1.58
C ILE A 60 -1.03 -4.03 -2.01
N MET A 61 -1.51 -3.10 -1.18
CA MET A 61 -2.80 -2.45 -1.42
C MET A 61 -2.84 -1.00 -0.92
N PRO A 62 -3.71 -0.14 -1.50
CA PRO A 62 -3.98 1.16 -0.92
C PRO A 62 -4.84 1.03 0.34
N LEU A 63 -4.69 1.98 1.26
CA LEU A 63 -5.61 2.19 2.38
C LEU A 63 -6.83 2.97 1.92
N TYR A 64 -8.02 2.39 2.02
CA TYR A 64 -9.29 3.07 1.78
C TYR A 64 -9.94 3.36 3.13
N ILE A 65 -9.90 4.65 3.53
CA ILE A 65 -10.25 5.12 4.87
C ILE A 65 -9.35 4.47 5.93
N HIS A 66 -9.82 3.41 6.58
CA HIS A 66 -9.12 2.64 7.62
C HIS A 66 -9.06 1.14 7.28
N ALA A 67 -9.40 0.77 6.04
CA ALA A 67 -9.56 -0.61 5.61
C ALA A 67 -8.93 -0.91 4.23
N MET A 68 -9.06 -2.15 3.77
CA MET A 68 -8.67 -2.59 2.43
C MET A 68 -9.70 -2.20 1.36
N PRO A 69 -9.34 -2.25 0.07
CA PRO A 69 -10.33 -2.18 -1.02
C PRO A 69 -11.31 -3.36 -0.98
N GLY A 70 -12.55 -3.15 -1.43
CA GLY A 70 -13.61 -4.18 -1.41
C GLY A 70 -13.21 -5.48 -2.11
N ILE A 71 -12.50 -5.40 -3.24
CA ILE A 71 -12.00 -6.58 -3.97
C ILE A 71 -11.02 -7.45 -3.17
N VAL A 72 -10.30 -6.84 -2.20
CA VAL A 72 -9.40 -7.58 -1.30
C VAL A 72 -10.19 -8.22 -0.17
N MET A 73 -11.24 -7.56 0.30
CA MET A 73 -12.17 -8.15 1.27
C MET A 73 -12.87 -9.38 0.69
N GLU A 74 -13.39 -9.30 -0.54
CA GLU A 74 -13.95 -10.47 -1.25
C GLU A 74 -12.94 -11.60 -1.40
N PHE A 75 -11.67 -11.27 -1.65
CA PHE A 75 -10.60 -12.27 -1.70
C PHE A 75 -10.37 -12.92 -0.32
N PHE A 76 -10.34 -12.12 0.76
CA PHE A 76 -10.17 -12.62 2.12
C PHE A 76 -11.30 -13.55 2.53
N GLU A 77 -12.54 -13.24 2.13
CA GLU A 77 -13.71 -14.10 2.36
C GLU A 77 -13.64 -15.44 1.60
N ALA A 78 -12.92 -15.48 0.48
CA ALA A 78 -12.68 -16.71 -0.28
C ALA A 78 -11.47 -17.53 0.23
N MET A 79 -10.65 -16.98 1.13
CA MET A 79 -9.50 -17.68 1.68
C MET A 79 -9.94 -18.74 2.70
N GLU A 80 -9.24 -19.87 2.67
CA GLU A 80 -9.39 -20.94 3.65
C GLU A 80 -8.17 -20.95 4.59
N PRO A 81 -8.28 -21.57 5.79
CA PRO A 81 -7.14 -21.78 6.66
C PRO A 81 -5.97 -22.47 5.94
N ALA A 82 -4.75 -22.02 6.24
CA ALA A 82 -3.53 -22.56 5.68
C ALA A 82 -3.11 -23.87 6.34
N ALA A 83 -2.36 -24.67 5.57
CA ALA A 83 -1.47 -25.68 6.13
C ALA A 83 -0.35 -25.00 6.93
N GLU A 84 0.23 -25.74 7.89
CA GLU A 84 1.28 -25.23 8.76
C GLU A 84 2.48 -24.65 7.99
N GLY A 85 3.10 -23.60 8.54
CA GLY A 85 4.31 -22.98 7.99
C GLY A 85 4.09 -21.93 6.90
N LYS A 86 2.87 -21.72 6.40
CA LYS A 86 2.58 -20.68 5.41
C LYS A 86 2.57 -19.29 6.03
N SER A 87 3.00 -18.29 5.27
CA SER A 87 3.16 -16.92 5.76
C SER A 87 2.34 -15.90 4.97
N LEU A 88 1.83 -14.87 5.65
CA LEU A 88 1.08 -13.77 5.04
C LEU A 88 1.65 -12.43 5.52
N GLY A 89 1.96 -11.55 4.56
CA GLY A 89 2.51 -10.21 4.80
C GLY A 89 1.82 -9.14 3.99
N PHE A 90 1.97 -7.89 4.42
CA PHE A 90 1.24 -6.77 3.81
C PHE A 90 2.10 -5.53 3.61
N ILE A 91 1.83 -4.79 2.54
CA ILE A 91 2.39 -3.46 2.30
C ILE A 91 1.23 -2.50 1.99
N ILE A 92 1.02 -1.54 2.87
CA ILE A 92 -0.12 -0.61 2.84
C ILE A 92 0.35 0.78 2.43
N GLN A 93 -0.35 1.36 1.47
CA GLN A 93 -0.07 2.69 0.94
C GLN A 93 -1.23 3.63 1.24
N ALA A 94 -0.98 4.72 1.96
CA ALA A 94 -2.00 5.72 2.27
C ALA A 94 -1.71 7.06 1.60
N GLY A 95 -2.76 7.84 1.36
CA GLY A 95 -2.65 9.23 0.89
C GLY A 95 -2.33 10.23 2.01
N PHE A 96 -2.62 9.88 3.27
CA PHE A 96 -2.33 10.72 4.44
C PHE A 96 -0.83 10.87 4.67
N MET A 97 -0.36 12.02 5.14
CA MET A 97 1.07 12.25 5.40
C MET A 97 1.65 11.35 6.49
N GLU A 98 0.83 10.91 7.42
CA GLU A 98 1.19 10.09 8.58
C GLU A 98 0.64 8.67 8.46
N THR A 99 1.22 7.73 9.20
CA THR A 99 0.80 6.31 9.20
C THR A 99 -0.12 5.91 10.35
N SER A 100 -0.55 6.87 11.18
CA SER A 100 -1.46 6.64 12.31
C SER A 100 -2.80 6.06 11.87
N GLN A 101 -3.24 6.34 10.65
CA GLN A 101 -4.51 5.87 10.09
C GLN A 101 -4.47 4.36 9.81
N GLU A 102 -3.30 3.81 9.52
CA GLU A 102 -3.08 2.38 9.23
C GLU A 102 -3.20 1.51 10.49
N ARG A 103 -3.16 2.09 11.70
CA ARG A 103 -3.21 1.32 12.97
C ARG A 103 -4.41 0.39 13.07
N PHE A 104 -5.53 0.76 12.43
CA PHE A 104 -6.76 -0.02 12.43
C PHE A 104 -6.63 -1.25 11.53
N ILE A 105 -6.20 -1.07 10.28
CA ILE A 105 -6.01 -2.19 9.35
C ILE A 105 -4.89 -3.11 9.81
N VAL A 106 -3.80 -2.60 10.40
CA VAL A 106 -2.70 -3.45 10.91
C VAL A 106 -3.19 -4.46 11.95
N LYS A 107 -3.99 -4.01 12.92
CA LYS A 107 -4.58 -4.89 13.94
C LYS A 107 -5.54 -5.92 13.33
N TYR A 108 -6.36 -5.48 12.36
CA TYR A 108 -7.24 -6.37 11.64
C TYR A 108 -6.46 -7.47 10.90
N LEU A 109 -5.44 -7.08 10.14
CA LEU A 109 -4.62 -8.00 9.33
C LEU A 109 -3.88 -9.01 10.20
N GLU A 110 -3.29 -8.58 11.31
CA GLU A 110 -2.65 -9.49 12.26
C GLU A 110 -3.64 -10.54 12.81
N SER A 111 -4.83 -10.10 13.22
CA SER A 111 -5.88 -11.00 13.72
C SER A 111 -6.38 -11.96 12.62
N PHE A 112 -6.64 -11.43 11.43
CA PHE A 112 -7.07 -12.18 10.26
C PHE A 112 -6.05 -13.27 9.87
N THR A 113 -4.78 -12.91 9.78
CA THR A 113 -3.68 -13.83 9.45
C THR A 113 -3.62 -15.01 10.42
N LYS A 114 -3.70 -14.72 11.74
CA LYS A 114 -3.68 -15.77 12.78
C LYS A 114 -4.93 -16.67 12.70
N LYS A 115 -6.11 -16.10 12.47
CA LYS A 115 -7.36 -16.86 12.33
C LYS A 115 -7.33 -17.85 11.15
N LEU A 116 -6.62 -17.50 10.07
CA LEU A 116 -6.43 -18.38 8.92
C LEU A 116 -5.22 -19.31 9.06
N ASN A 117 -4.62 -19.48 10.24
CA ASN A 117 -3.47 -20.36 10.47
C ASN A 117 -2.23 -20.02 9.61
N TYR A 118 -2.04 -18.74 9.28
CA TYR A 118 -0.83 -18.24 8.63
C TYR A 118 0.09 -17.59 9.67
N ASN A 119 1.40 -17.69 9.44
CA ASN A 119 2.40 -16.89 10.13
C ASN A 119 2.33 -15.44 9.65
N TYR A 120 2.23 -14.49 10.59
CA TYR A 120 2.18 -13.07 10.27
C TYR A 120 3.57 -12.49 10.06
N LEU A 121 3.92 -12.21 8.79
CA LEU A 121 5.21 -11.59 8.43
C LEU A 121 5.32 -10.14 8.92
N GLY A 122 4.18 -9.50 9.16
CA GLY A 122 4.08 -8.09 9.50
C GLY A 122 3.38 -7.27 8.42
N THR A 123 3.19 -5.98 8.73
CA THR A 123 2.62 -5.00 7.81
C THR A 123 3.57 -3.80 7.69
N VAL A 124 3.97 -3.50 6.46
CA VAL A 124 4.74 -2.30 6.11
C VAL A 124 3.74 -1.19 5.79
N CYS A 125 3.81 -0.06 6.48
CA CYS A 125 2.92 1.07 6.23
C CYS A 125 3.71 2.22 5.58
N LYS A 126 3.11 2.88 4.59
CA LYS A 126 3.65 4.11 4.02
C LYS A 126 2.54 5.10 3.70
N GLY A 127 2.51 6.20 4.47
CA GLY A 127 1.73 7.40 4.15
C GLY A 127 2.31 8.15 2.95
N GLU A 128 1.65 9.22 2.54
CA GLU A 128 2.05 10.15 1.47
C GLU A 128 2.31 9.47 0.11
N ALA A 129 1.79 8.26 -0.10
CA ALA A 129 2.12 7.45 -1.27
C ALA A 129 1.30 7.79 -2.52
N ALA A 130 0.30 8.67 -2.41
CA ALA A 130 -0.70 8.93 -3.46
C ALA A 130 -0.08 9.39 -4.79
N ALA A 131 0.93 10.27 -4.73
CA ALA A 131 1.56 10.86 -5.92
C ALA A 131 2.71 10.02 -6.50
N THR A 132 2.96 8.80 -6.01
CA THR A 132 4.12 7.98 -6.43
C THR A 132 4.17 7.79 -7.95
N TYR A 133 3.06 7.41 -8.58
CA TYR A 133 3.01 7.22 -10.03
C TYR A 133 3.22 8.51 -10.83
N MET A 134 2.76 9.66 -10.31
CA MET A 134 2.85 10.95 -11.00
C MET A 134 4.24 11.56 -10.90
N MET A 135 4.88 11.39 -9.74
CA MET A 135 6.11 12.09 -9.37
C MET A 135 7.17 11.13 -8.81
N PRO A 136 7.54 10.04 -9.52
CA PRO A 136 8.39 8.99 -8.97
C PRO A 136 9.77 9.50 -8.49
N LYS A 137 10.29 10.59 -9.08
CA LYS A 137 11.54 11.24 -8.64
C LYS A 137 11.47 11.73 -7.19
N MET A 138 10.33 12.27 -6.74
CA MET A 138 10.14 12.70 -5.34
C MET A 138 10.15 11.51 -4.37
N PHE A 139 9.72 10.34 -4.85
CA PHE A 139 9.64 9.11 -4.06
C PHE A 139 10.86 8.21 -4.16
N LYS A 140 11.96 8.66 -4.80
CA LYS A 140 13.17 7.83 -5.04
C LYS A 140 13.71 7.17 -3.75
N LYS A 141 13.73 7.89 -2.63
CA LYS A 141 14.18 7.34 -1.34
C LYS A 141 13.25 6.24 -0.81
N VAL A 142 11.93 6.48 -0.89
CA VAL A 142 10.91 5.50 -0.48
C VAL A 142 11.00 4.25 -1.35
N LEU A 143 11.03 4.43 -2.66
CA LEU A 143 11.13 3.34 -3.63
C LEU A 143 12.43 2.55 -3.47
N LYS A 144 13.55 3.22 -3.13
CA LYS A 144 14.78 2.53 -2.76
C LYS A 144 14.60 1.66 -1.51
N MET A 145 13.99 2.19 -0.44
CA MET A 145 13.72 1.40 0.77
C MET A 145 12.81 0.20 0.49
N ILE A 146 11.85 0.31 -0.44
CA ILE A 146 11.02 -0.81 -0.88
C ILE A 146 11.87 -1.87 -1.61
N SER A 147 12.80 -1.48 -2.47
CA SER A 147 13.74 -2.41 -3.11
C SER A 147 14.71 -3.06 -2.12
N ASP A 148 15.22 -2.29 -1.15
CA ASP A 148 16.08 -2.81 -0.09
C ASP A 148 15.29 -3.81 0.79
N LEU A 149 14.02 -3.53 1.07
CA LEU A 149 13.14 -4.43 1.83
C LEU A 149 12.95 -5.76 1.12
N GLY A 150 12.72 -5.75 -0.20
CA GLY A 150 12.57 -6.99 -0.98
C GLY A 150 13.86 -7.80 -1.07
N ALA A 151 15.02 -7.15 -1.20
CA ALA A 151 16.32 -7.83 -1.17
C ALA A 151 16.58 -8.53 0.18
N VAL A 152 16.34 -7.85 1.30
CA VAL A 152 16.49 -8.47 2.63
C VAL A 152 15.45 -9.58 2.85
N TYR A 153 14.23 -9.39 2.36
CA TYR A 153 13.18 -10.42 2.44
C TYR A 153 13.57 -11.68 1.65
N GLU A 154 14.20 -11.57 0.48
CA GLU A 154 14.67 -12.73 -0.29
C GLU A 154 15.63 -13.61 0.52
N GLU A 155 16.56 -12.98 1.25
CA GLU A 155 17.60 -13.68 2.01
C GLU A 155 17.08 -14.24 3.33
N THR A 156 16.16 -13.54 3.99
CA THR A 156 15.75 -13.84 5.37
C THR A 156 14.36 -14.44 5.51
N GLY A 157 13.52 -14.29 4.49
CA GLY A 157 12.09 -14.61 4.55
C GLY A 157 11.26 -13.72 5.47
N ALA A 158 11.82 -12.62 5.98
CA ALA A 158 11.17 -11.73 6.93
C ALA A 158 11.25 -10.25 6.51
N PHE A 159 10.29 -9.43 6.97
CA PHE A 159 10.39 -7.99 6.80
C PHE A 159 11.40 -7.40 7.79
N ASN A 160 12.41 -6.72 7.25
CA ASN A 160 13.42 -6.05 8.05
C ASN A 160 12.79 -4.94 8.92
N LYS A 161 12.94 -5.05 10.24
CA LYS A 161 12.30 -4.16 11.22
C LYS A 161 12.71 -2.69 11.06
N GLU A 162 13.98 -2.43 10.73
CA GLU A 162 14.47 -1.06 10.57
C GLU A 162 13.86 -0.39 9.34
N LEU A 163 13.83 -1.11 8.20
CA LEU A 163 13.20 -0.63 6.98
C LEU A 163 11.69 -0.41 7.15
N VAL A 164 10.99 -1.35 7.82
CA VAL A 164 9.57 -1.20 8.18
C VAL A 164 9.35 0.06 9.00
N ASN A 165 10.14 0.25 10.06
CA ASN A 165 10.03 1.42 10.93
C ASN A 165 10.34 2.74 10.21
N ASN A 166 11.29 2.75 9.27
CA ASN A 166 11.65 3.93 8.51
C ASN A 166 10.60 4.28 7.43
N LEU A 167 10.03 3.27 6.77
CA LEU A 167 8.90 3.45 5.83
C LEU A 167 7.66 3.98 6.54
N GLY A 168 7.44 3.54 7.79
CA GLY A 168 6.32 3.95 8.63
C GLY A 168 6.37 5.39 9.14
N LYS A 169 7.45 6.14 8.90
CA LYS A 169 7.58 7.52 9.40
C LYS A 169 6.95 8.56 8.45
N PRO A 170 6.34 9.63 9.01
CA PRO A 170 6.01 9.81 10.43
C PRO A 170 4.79 8.97 10.82
N TYR A 171 4.77 8.45 12.06
CA TYR A 171 3.55 7.81 12.59
C TYR A 171 2.45 8.83 12.86
N GLU A 172 2.81 9.96 13.49
CA GLU A 172 1.92 11.12 13.69
C GLU A 172 2.65 12.40 13.30
N ILE A 173 1.91 13.39 12.78
CA ILE A 173 2.46 14.71 12.49
C ILE A 173 2.74 15.45 13.80
N LYS A 174 4.00 15.82 14.02
CA LYS A 174 4.42 16.58 15.20
C LYS A 174 3.87 18.02 15.18
N GLN A 175 3.68 18.61 16.36
CA GLN A 175 3.13 19.97 16.52
C GLN A 175 3.83 21.07 15.70
N PRO A 176 5.16 21.12 15.58
CA PRO A 176 5.82 22.13 14.74
C PRO A 176 5.42 22.02 13.26
N MET A 177 5.31 20.79 12.75
CA MET A 177 4.87 20.53 11.37
C MET A 177 3.39 20.89 11.19
N LEU A 178 2.54 20.62 12.18
CA LEU A 178 1.14 21.08 12.16
C LEU A 178 1.04 22.61 12.10
N GLY A 179 1.90 23.33 12.84
CA GLY A 179 1.99 24.79 12.76
C GLY A 179 2.34 25.27 11.36
N LEU A 180 3.37 24.68 10.73
CA LEU A 180 3.74 24.98 9.35
C LEU A 180 2.60 24.70 8.36
N LEU A 181 1.96 23.54 8.47
CA LEU A 181 0.85 23.15 7.59
C LEU A 181 -0.34 24.12 7.71
N LYS A 182 -0.64 24.62 8.91
CA LYS A 182 -1.66 25.67 9.12
C LYS A 182 -1.31 26.96 8.38
N VAL A 183 -0.06 27.40 8.43
CA VAL A 183 0.41 28.60 7.71
C VAL A 183 0.32 28.39 6.20
N VAL A 184 0.85 27.28 5.68
CA VAL A 184 0.81 26.94 4.24
C VAL A 184 -0.64 26.88 3.73
N THR A 185 -1.55 26.29 4.51
CA THR A 185 -2.97 26.22 4.18
C THR A 185 -3.62 27.59 4.19
N ARG A 186 -3.35 28.43 5.20
CA ARG A 186 -3.89 29.80 5.29
C ARG A 186 -3.43 30.69 4.15
N LEU A 187 -2.20 30.52 3.68
CA LEU A 187 -1.65 31.25 2.53
C LEU A 187 -2.15 30.70 1.17
N GLY A 188 -2.94 29.63 1.15
CA GLY A 188 -3.48 29.03 -0.07
C GLY A 188 -2.44 28.31 -0.93
N ILE A 189 -1.22 28.09 -0.42
CA ILE A 189 -0.12 27.46 -1.17
C ILE A 189 -0.49 26.00 -1.54
N ASN A 190 -1.18 25.30 -0.65
CA ASN A 190 -1.68 23.94 -0.89
C ASN A 190 -2.64 23.85 -2.10
N ASN A 191 -3.26 24.97 -2.49
CA ASN A 191 -4.23 24.99 -3.59
C ASN A 191 -3.59 25.29 -4.95
N ILE A 192 -2.33 25.73 -5.01
CA ILE A 192 -1.69 26.14 -6.28
C ILE A 192 -1.73 25.01 -7.31
N PHE A 193 -1.34 23.80 -6.89
CA PHE A 193 -1.38 22.62 -7.76
C PHE A 193 -2.80 22.32 -8.24
N TRP A 194 -3.77 22.26 -7.32
CA TRP A 194 -5.17 21.98 -7.64
C TRP A 194 -5.79 23.05 -8.53
N HIS A 195 -5.48 24.33 -8.30
CA HIS A 195 -5.91 25.44 -9.15
C HIS A 195 -5.38 25.28 -10.58
N ARG A 196 -4.12 24.87 -10.75
CA ARG A 196 -3.54 24.61 -12.07
C ARG A 196 -4.26 23.46 -12.78
N GLU A 197 -4.47 22.33 -12.10
CA GLU A 197 -5.20 21.19 -12.69
C GLU A 197 -6.65 21.56 -13.01
N MET A 198 -7.36 22.27 -12.12
CA MET A 198 -8.72 22.72 -12.39
C MET A 198 -8.81 23.67 -13.58
N LYS A 199 -7.86 24.60 -13.74
CA LYS A 199 -7.81 25.49 -14.92
C LYS A 199 -7.57 24.69 -16.20
N LYS A 200 -6.62 23.75 -16.18
CA LYS A 200 -6.32 22.86 -17.31
C LYS A 200 -7.54 22.04 -17.76
N HIS A 201 -8.44 21.72 -16.84
CA HIS A 201 -9.65 20.92 -17.10
C HIS A 201 -10.95 21.75 -17.11
N ASN A 202 -10.88 23.08 -17.26
CA ASN A 202 -12.05 23.99 -17.31
C ASN A 202 -13.02 23.86 -16.11
N ALA A 203 -12.49 23.51 -14.93
CA ALA A 203 -13.25 23.31 -13.70
C ALA A 203 -13.00 24.38 -12.63
N TYR A 204 -12.13 25.37 -12.91
CA TYR A 204 -11.71 26.35 -11.89
C TYR A 204 -12.84 27.23 -11.35
N GLU A 205 -13.78 27.63 -12.20
CA GLU A 205 -14.94 28.43 -11.78
C GLU A 205 -15.91 27.61 -10.91
N LYS A 206 -15.91 26.28 -11.06
CA LYS A 206 -16.74 25.34 -10.30
C LYS A 206 -16.10 24.87 -8.99
N ARG A 207 -14.95 25.42 -8.59
CA ARG A 207 -14.16 24.93 -7.44
C ARG A 207 -14.88 25.07 -6.08
N LEU A 208 -15.94 25.88 -6.02
CA LEU A 208 -16.75 26.10 -4.83
C LEU A 208 -18.14 25.46 -4.93
N ASP A 209 -18.42 24.71 -6.01
CA ASP A 209 -19.65 23.95 -6.13
C ASP A 209 -19.73 22.90 -5.01
N ARG A 210 -20.91 22.74 -4.42
CA ARG A 210 -21.19 21.77 -3.36
C ARG A 210 -22.11 20.65 -3.90
N PRO A 211 -22.08 19.44 -3.31
CA PRO A 211 -23.06 18.40 -3.64
C PRO A 211 -24.48 18.95 -3.50
N TYR A 212 -25.40 18.48 -4.34
CA TYR A 212 -26.82 18.76 -4.15
C TYR A 212 -27.24 18.23 -2.77
N LEU A 213 -27.92 19.07 -1.99
CA LEU A 213 -28.48 18.70 -0.68
C LEU A 213 -29.68 17.77 -0.85
#